data_AF-A0A2K3YSK1-F1
#
_entry.id   AF-A0A2K3YSK1-F1
#
_cell.length_a   1.000
_cell.length_b   1.000
_cell.length_c   1.000
_cell.angle_alpha   90.00
_cell.angle_beta   90.00
_cell.angle_gamma   90.00
#
_symmetry.space_group_name_H-M   'P 1'
#
loop_
_entity.id
_entity.type
_entity.pdbx_description
1 polymer ?
#
loop_
_entity_poly.entity_id
_entity_poly.type
_entity_poly.pdbx_seq_one_letter_code
_entity_poly.pdbx_strand_id
1 'polypeptide(L)' 'MENKQKQSMPKSQQVLLALIIVILVLEVVLTAFFISFSSPIFKGLTIVHGLLILVFLKRQINRKGL' A
#
# COMPACT_ATOMS: atom_id res chain seq x y z
N MET A 1 -25.05 -26.72 1.27
CA MET A 1 -23.83 -26.16 1.90
C MET A 1 -23.19 -25.21 0.90
N GLU A 2 -23.41 -23.92 1.07
CA GLU A 2 -22.88 -22.88 0.18
C GLU A 2 -21.36 -22.85 0.35
N ASN A 3 -20.64 -23.42 -0.62
CA ASN A 3 -19.20 -23.36 -0.67
C ASN A 3 -18.84 -21.92 -1.05
N LYS A 4 -18.77 -21.04 -0.03
CA LYS A 4 -18.16 -19.72 -0.14
C LYS A 4 -16.70 -19.96 -0.45
N GLN A 5 -16.41 -20.16 -1.73
CA GLN A 5 -15.06 -20.12 -2.27
C GLN A 5 -14.38 -18.93 -1.61
N LYS A 6 -13.35 -19.21 -0.82
CA LYS A 6 -12.35 -18.23 -0.38
C LYS A 6 -11.91 -17.52 -1.66
N GLN A 7 -12.55 -16.40 -1.98
CA GLN A 7 -12.20 -15.65 -3.17
C GLN A 7 -10.85 -15.03 -2.86
N SER A 8 -9.80 -15.74 -3.29
CA SER A 8 -8.44 -15.33 -3.03
C SER A 8 -8.25 -13.93 -3.59
N MET A 9 -7.55 -13.10 -2.84
CA MET A 9 -7.31 -11.71 -3.23
C MET A 9 -6.72 -11.70 -4.65
N PRO A 10 -7.39 -11.06 -5.63
CA PRO A 10 -6.91 -11.01 -7.00
C PRO A 10 -5.44 -10.59 -7.07
N LYS A 11 -4.66 -11.25 -7.94
CA LYS A 11 -3.20 -11.06 -8.06
C LYS A 11 -2.81 -9.59 -8.17
N SER A 12 -3.57 -8.79 -8.91
CA SER A 12 -3.33 -7.34 -9.06
C SER A 12 -3.41 -6.56 -7.73
N GLN A 13 -4.24 -7.01 -6.80
CA GLN A 13 -4.37 -6.40 -5.47
C GLN A 13 -3.27 -6.91 -4.53
N GLN A 14 -2.86 -8.18 -4.65
CA GLN A 14 -1.70 -8.70 -3.91
C GLN A 14 -0.42 -7.97 -4.32
N VAL A 15 -0.21 -7.75 -5.62
CA VAL A 15 0.95 -6.98 -6.12
C VAL A 15 0.90 -5.54 -5.63
N LEU A 16 -0.26 -4.89 -5.68
CA LEU A 16 -0.42 -3.53 -5.14
C LEU A 16 -0.11 -3.48 -3.63
N LEU A 17 -0.58 -4.46 -2.86
CA LEU A 17 -0.28 -4.56 -1.43
C LEU A 17 1.21 -4.78 -1.18
N ALA A 18 1.85 -5.65 -1.94
CA ALA A 18 3.29 -5.91 -1.83
C ALA A 18 4.09 -4.63 -2.09
N LEU A 19 3.72 -3.83 -3.11
CA LEU A 19 4.36 -2.55 -3.40
C LEU A 19 4.20 -1.55 -2.24
N ILE A 20 3.01 -1.44 -1.66
CA ILE A 20 2.76 -0.60 -0.49
C ILE A 20 3.65 -1.02 0.68
N ILE A 21 3.73 -2.33 0.97
CA ILE A 21 4.56 -2.84 2.07
C ILE A 21 6.06 -2.56 1.82
N VAL A 22 6.54 -2.76 0.59
CA VAL A 22 7.95 -2.49 0.25
C VAL A 22 8.28 -1.02 0.44
N ILE A 23 7.40 -0.12 -0.02
CA ILE A 23 7.59 1.32 0.16
C ILE A 23 7.54 1.70 1.63
N LEU A 24 6.63 1.13 2.43
CA LEU A 24 6.57 1.34 3.87
C LEU A 24 7.89 0.95 4.56
N VAL A 25 8.44 -0.22 4.25
CA VAL A 25 9.71 -0.66 4.82
C VAL A 25 10.83 0.29 4.41
N LEU A 26 10.86 0.71 3.14
CA LEU A 26 11.83 1.68 2.66
C LEU A 26 11.72 3.01 3.41
N GLU A 27 10.51 3.50 3.66
CA GLU A 27 10.29 4.73 4.45
C GLU A 27 10.76 4.59 5.89
N VAL A 28 10.50 3.46 6.55
CA VAL A 28 10.97 3.21 7.93
C VAL A 28 12.49 3.19 7.97
N VAL A 29 13.13 2.51 7.02
CA VAL A 29 14.59 2.48 6.86
C VAL A 29 15.12 3.90 6.64
N LEU A 30 14.59 4.62 5.65
CA LEU A 30 15.01 5.98 5.36
C LEU A 30 14.79 6.91 6.55
N THR A 31 13.70 6.76 7.30
CA THR A 31 13.44 7.52 8.54
C THR A 31 14.50 7.25 9.60
N ALA A 32 14.90 5.98 9.76
CA ALA A 32 15.91 5.60 10.74
C ALA A 32 17.31 6.13 10.41
N PHE A 33 17.66 6.22 9.12
CA PHE A 33 18.98 6.68 8.67
C PHE A 33 19.04 8.18 8.37
N PHE A 34 17.94 8.79 7.94
CA PHE A 34 17.84 10.22 7.64
C PHE A 34 17.00 10.90 8.73
N ILE A 35 17.67 11.56 9.67
CA ILE A 35 17.02 12.38 10.72
C ILE A 35 16.14 13.49 10.13
N SER A 36 16.40 13.90 8.88
CA SER A 36 15.63 14.95 8.23
C SER A 36 14.53 14.41 7.32
N PHE A 37 13.34 14.23 7.90
CA PHE A 37 12.06 14.07 7.21
C PHE A 37 11.77 15.17 6.16
N SER A 38 12.54 16.26 6.18
CA SER A 38 12.41 17.38 5.24
C SER A 38 12.92 17.05 3.84
N SER A 39 13.69 15.97 3.67
CA SER A 39 14.27 15.57 2.38
C SER A 39 13.19 15.49 1.29
N PRO A 40 13.38 16.17 0.14
CA PRO A 40 12.45 16.10 -0.99
C PRO A 40 12.19 14.66 -1.45
N ILE A 41 13.18 13.78 -1.34
CA ILE A 41 13.07 12.37 -1.71
C ILE A 41 12.11 11.65 -0.75
N PHE A 42 12.25 11.88 0.55
CA PHE A 42 11.36 11.29 1.56
C PHE A 42 9.92 11.77 1.37
N LYS A 43 9.72 13.09 1.20
CA LYS A 43 8.39 13.67 0.93
C LYS A 43 7.74 13.10 -0.32
N GLY A 44 8.50 12.98 -1.42
CA GLY A 44 8.01 12.40 -2.67
C GLY A 44 7.57 10.95 -2.47
N LEU A 45 8.39 10.16 -1.77
CA LEU A 45 8.08 8.77 -1.45
C LEU A 45 6.79 8.64 -0.62
N THR A 46 6.62 9.48 0.40
CA THR A 46 5.42 9.48 1.27
C THR A 46 4.16 9.89 0.54
N ILE A 47 4.24 10.84 -0.38
CA ILE A 47 3.10 11.21 -1.23
C ILE A 47 2.69 10.03 -2.12
N VAL A 48 3.65 9.40 -2.79
CA VAL A 48 3.39 8.23 -3.65
C VAL A 48 2.81 7.08 -2.83
N HIS A 49 3.37 6.83 -1.65
CA HIS A 49 2.90 5.79 -0.75
C HIS A 49 1.44 6.02 -0.32
N GLY A 50 1.10 7.25 0.10
CA GLY A 50 -0.27 7.64 0.44
C GLY A 50 -1.25 7.46 -0.73
N LEU A 51 -0.85 7.81 -1.95
CA LEU A 51 -1.67 7.59 -3.15
C LEU A 51 -1.91 6.10 -3.41
N LEU A 52 -0.90 5.24 -3.25
CA LEU A 52 -1.05 3.80 -3.41
C LEU A 52 -2.01 3.21 -2.38
N ILE A 53 -1.94 3.67 -1.12
CA ILE A 53 -2.89 3.29 -0.06
C ILE A 53 -4.31 3.71 -0.44
N LEU A 54 -4.50 4.94 -0.92
CA LEU A 54 -5.81 5.43 -1.34
C LEU A 54 -6.40 4.58 -2.48
N VAL A 55 -5.60 4.29 -3.50
CA VAL A 55 -5.99 3.42 -4.63
C VAL A 55 -6.33 2.01 -4.14
N PHE A 56 -5.55 1.47 -3.20
CA PHE A 56 -5.79 0.17 -2.61
C PHE A 56 -7.11 0.13 -1.83
N LEU A 57 -7.37 1.12 -0.97
CA LEU A 57 -8.60 1.23 -0.21
C LEU A 57 -9.82 1.38 -1.12
N LYS A 58 -9.75 2.25 -2.14
CA LYS A 58 -10.81 2.39 -3.15
C LYS A 58 -11.11 1.06 -3.85
N ARG A 59 -10.08 0.31 -4.23
CA ARG A 59 -10.23 -1.02 -4.86
C ARG A 59 -10.85 -2.05 -3.89
N GLN A 60 -10.50 -2.00 -2.61
CA GLN A 60 -11.06 -2.90 -1.60
C GLN A 60 -12.54 -2.61 -1.32
N ILE A 61 -12.90 -1.33 -1.19
CA ILE A 61 -14.29 -0.88 -0.98
C ILE A 61 -15.17 -1.32 -2.15
N ASN A 62 -14.75 -1.01 -3.39
CA ASN A 62 -15.49 -1.40 -4.60
C ASN A 62 -15.69 -2.93 -4.74
N ARG A 63 -14.77 -3.75 -4.21
CA ARG A 63 -14.91 -5.22 -4.25
C ARG A 63 -15.78 -5.77 -3.13
N LYS A 64 -15.77 -5.14 -1.96
CA LYS A 64 -16.55 -5.58 -0.81
C LYS A 64 -17.99 -5.05 -0.84
N GLY A 65 -18.30 -4.15 -1.79
CA GLY A 65 -19.65 -3.61 -1.99
C GLY A 65 -20.11 -2.71 -0.83
N LEU A 66 -19.16 -2.04 -0.16
CA LEU A 66 -19.44 -0.98 0.81
C LEU A 66 -19.76 0.33 0.10
#